data_AF-A0AAN1UDL7-F1
#
_entry.id   AF-A0AAN1UDL7-F1
#
_cell.length_a   1.000
_cell.length_b   1.000
_cell.length_c   1.000
_cell.angle_alpha   90.00
_cell.angle_beta   90.00
_cell.angle_gamma   90.00
#
_symmetry.space_group_name_H-M   'P 1'
#
loop_
_entity.id
_entity.type
_entity.pdbx_description
1 polymer ?
#
loop_
_entity_poly.entity_id
_entity_poly.type
_entity_poly.pdbx_seq_one_letter_code
_entity_poly.pdbx_strand_id
1 'polypeptide(L)'
;MAKRILFIHGRAPKPDKNDLQTLWFDAIQHGLLRDYGESRVQAFKQIEKRFIYYGDLSNELLDAPTEDPQSRIDALKKLKQYPRNGFTKKNYKKVSKAGFLAEALADTFSAVLGHLKLAEPLITSVAPDMAHYWNEDSYYGSDLRSRLTKDLKEALDSGMRS
;
A
#
# COMPACT_ATOMS: atom_id res chain seq x y z
N MET A 1 17.51 -17.96 -9.20
CA MET A 1 16.30 -17.13 -8.97
C MET A 1 16.63 -15.71 -8.55
N ALA A 2 16.35 -14.73 -9.42
CA ALA A 2 16.38 -13.32 -9.04
C ALA A 2 15.14 -13.01 -8.19
N LYS A 3 15.35 -12.63 -6.92
CA LYS A 3 14.24 -12.20 -6.03
C LYS A 3 13.86 -10.76 -6.36
N ARG A 4 12.56 -10.45 -6.31
CA ARG A 4 12.03 -9.08 -6.47
C ARG A 4 10.91 -8.80 -5.48
N ILE A 5 10.67 -7.52 -5.20
CA ILE A 5 9.57 -7.07 -4.34
C ILE A 5 8.57 -6.27 -5.18
N LEU A 6 7.31 -6.65 -5.15
CA LEU A 6 6.21 -5.91 -5.76
C LEU A 6 5.52 -5.07 -4.68
N PHE A 7 5.42 -3.77 -4.92
CA PHE A 7 4.68 -2.84 -4.07
C PHE A 7 3.35 -2.52 -4.71
N ILE A 8 2.28 -2.73 -3.95
CA ILE A 8 0.90 -2.57 -4.40
C ILE A 8 0.17 -1.77 -3.32
N HIS A 9 -0.48 -0.68 -3.71
CA HIS A 9 -1.33 0.10 -2.81
C HIS A 9 -2.81 -0.19 -3.06
N GLY A 10 -3.64 0.03 -2.03
CA GLY A 10 -5.10 -0.06 -2.13
C GLY A 10 -5.73 1.17 -2.74
N ARG A 11 -7.08 1.16 -2.78
CA ARG A 11 -7.94 2.26 -3.23
C ARG A 11 -7.88 3.45 -2.26
N ALA A 12 -8.66 4.50 -2.54
CA ALA A 12 -8.58 5.87 -1.99
C ALA A 12 -7.71 6.80 -2.87
N PRO A 13 -7.90 8.12 -2.77
CA PRO A 13 -7.04 9.08 -3.45
C PRO A 13 -5.56 8.82 -3.12
N LYS A 14 -4.69 9.10 -4.07
CA LYS A 14 -3.25 8.95 -3.94
C LYS A 14 -2.51 10.19 -4.40
N PRO A 15 -1.35 10.49 -3.79
CA PRO A 15 -0.40 11.43 -4.37
C PRO A 15 0.22 10.80 -5.62
N ASP A 16 0.97 11.59 -6.37
CA ASP A 16 1.66 11.12 -7.56
C ASP A 16 2.56 9.90 -7.29
N LYS A 17 2.74 9.08 -8.34
CA LYS A 17 3.48 7.81 -8.26
C LYS A 17 4.86 7.96 -7.62
N ASN A 18 5.61 8.97 -8.02
CA ASN A 18 6.99 9.17 -7.55
C ASN A 18 7.03 9.51 -6.06
N ASP A 19 6.10 10.34 -5.59
CA ASP A 19 6.02 10.72 -4.18
C ASP A 19 5.60 9.53 -3.32
N LEU A 20 4.57 8.79 -3.75
CA LEU A 20 4.12 7.61 -3.03
C LEU A 20 5.22 6.53 -2.96
N GLN A 21 5.89 6.28 -4.08
CA GLN A 21 6.99 5.32 -4.15
C GLN A 21 8.14 5.72 -3.23
N THR A 22 8.53 7.00 -3.24
CA THR A 22 9.60 7.53 -2.39
C THR A 22 9.24 7.39 -0.91
N LEU A 23 8.01 7.77 -0.53
CA LEU A 23 7.50 7.61 0.83
C LEU A 23 7.55 6.16 1.32
N TRP A 24 7.12 5.21 0.48
CA TRP A 24 7.11 3.79 0.83
C TRP A 24 8.54 3.23 1.00
N PHE A 25 9.44 3.58 0.07
CA PHE A 25 10.82 3.11 0.14
C PHE A 25 11.54 3.68 1.36
N ASP A 26 11.33 4.97 1.65
CA ASP A 26 11.91 5.64 2.80
C ASP A 26 11.39 5.04 4.13
N ALA A 27 10.08 4.77 4.23
CA ALA A 27 9.49 4.13 5.40
C ALA A 27 10.09 2.74 5.67
N ILE A 28 10.25 1.93 4.62
CA ILE A 28 10.80 0.57 4.73
C ILE A 28 12.29 0.62 5.06
N GLN A 29 13.07 1.47 4.38
CA GLN A 29 14.50 1.64 4.66
C GLN A 29 14.73 2.06 6.11
N HIS A 30 13.93 3.00 6.63
CA HIS A 30 14.01 3.39 8.03
C HIS A 30 13.70 2.25 9.00
N GLY A 31 12.63 1.48 8.73
CA GLY A 31 12.29 0.31 9.53
C GLY A 31 13.38 -0.75 9.53
N LEU A 32 13.96 -1.05 8.35
CA LEU A 32 15.06 -1.99 8.20
C LEU A 32 16.31 -1.52 8.95
N LEU A 33 16.66 -0.24 8.83
CA LEU A 33 17.78 0.34 9.57
C LEU A 33 17.59 0.19 11.08
N ARG A 34 16.40 0.59 11.57
CA ARG A 34 16.06 0.55 12.99
C ARG A 34 16.10 -0.86 13.57
N ASP A 35 15.55 -1.85 12.86
CA ASP A 35 15.29 -3.18 13.43
C ASP A 35 16.39 -4.19 13.10
N TYR A 36 17.15 -3.98 12.02
CA TYR A 36 18.10 -4.95 11.49
C TYR A 36 19.45 -4.36 11.00
N GLY A 37 19.62 -3.04 11.04
CA GLY A 37 20.86 -2.35 10.67
C GLY A 37 21.09 -2.17 9.16
N GLU A 38 22.21 -1.52 8.84
CA GLU A 38 22.57 -1.10 7.47
C GLU A 38 22.64 -2.24 6.46
N SER A 39 23.05 -3.44 6.87
CA SER A 39 23.16 -4.59 5.96
C SER A 39 21.82 -4.94 5.29
N ARG A 40 20.70 -4.79 6.01
CA ARG A 40 19.36 -5.01 5.44
C ARG A 40 18.90 -3.85 4.57
N VAL A 41 19.32 -2.61 4.87
CA VAL A 41 19.07 -1.46 4.00
C VAL A 41 19.77 -1.65 2.66
N GLN A 42 21.01 -2.11 2.64
CA GLN A 42 21.75 -2.36 1.40
C GLN A 42 21.15 -3.52 0.60
N ALA A 43 20.79 -4.62 1.26
CA ALA A 43 20.08 -5.72 0.61
C ALA A 43 18.75 -5.26 0.00
N PHE A 44 18.02 -4.40 0.71
CA PHE A 44 16.81 -3.79 0.18
C PHE A 44 17.11 -2.87 -1.00
N LYS A 45 18.17 -2.05 -0.99
CA LYS A 45 18.51 -1.20 -2.14
C LYS A 45 18.82 -2.02 -3.40
N GLN A 46 19.49 -3.16 -3.26
CA GLN A 46 19.95 -4.01 -4.36
C GLN A 46 18.86 -4.93 -4.96
N ILE A 47 17.83 -5.30 -4.19
CA ILE A 47 16.76 -6.15 -4.73
C ILE A 47 15.93 -5.38 -5.78
N GLU A 48 15.55 -6.05 -6.86
CA GLU A 48 14.66 -5.47 -7.87
C GLU A 48 13.31 -5.13 -7.21
N LYS A 49 12.79 -3.93 -7.50
CA LYS A 49 11.50 -3.46 -6.98
C LYS A 49 10.63 -3.00 -8.14
N ARG A 50 9.36 -3.37 -8.10
CA ARG A 50 8.32 -2.80 -8.98
C ARG A 50 7.27 -2.12 -8.12
N PHE A 51 6.92 -0.91 -8.50
CA PHE A 51 5.87 -0.14 -7.84
C PHE A 51 4.66 -0.08 -8.77
N ILE A 52 3.68 -0.92 -8.45
CA ILE A 52 2.46 -1.08 -9.22
C ILE A 52 1.49 0.00 -8.75
N TYR A 53 1.35 1.03 -9.57
CA TYR A 53 0.62 2.25 -9.24
C TYR A 53 -0.76 2.23 -9.90
N TYR A 54 -1.77 2.53 -9.09
CA TYR A 54 -3.18 2.63 -9.46
C TYR A 54 -3.79 3.98 -9.04
N GLY A 55 -2.98 4.93 -8.57
CA GLY A 55 -3.50 6.21 -8.09
C GLY A 55 -4.10 7.04 -9.22
N ASP A 56 -3.56 6.93 -10.43
CA ASP A 56 -4.15 7.51 -11.65
C ASP A 56 -5.57 6.98 -11.89
N LEU A 57 -5.75 5.66 -11.90
CA LEU A 57 -7.06 5.04 -12.10
C LEU A 57 -8.00 5.33 -10.93
N SER A 58 -7.49 5.32 -9.69
CA SER A 58 -8.31 5.53 -8.50
C SER A 58 -8.76 6.98 -8.37
N ASN A 59 -7.89 7.95 -8.65
CA ASN A 59 -8.23 9.37 -8.57
C ASN A 59 -9.24 9.73 -9.66
N GLU A 60 -9.08 9.19 -10.88
CA GLU A 60 -10.05 9.37 -11.98
C GLU A 60 -11.42 8.78 -11.62
N LEU A 61 -11.46 7.52 -11.15
CA LEU A 61 -12.72 6.87 -10.78
C LEU A 61 -13.45 7.60 -9.65
N LEU A 62 -12.71 8.13 -8.67
CA LEU A 62 -13.26 8.80 -7.50
C LEU A 62 -13.59 10.28 -7.74
N ASP A 63 -13.31 10.81 -8.94
CA ASP A 63 -13.36 12.25 -9.25
C ASP A 63 -12.67 13.09 -8.16
N ALA A 64 -11.55 12.57 -7.65
CA ALA A 64 -10.85 13.13 -6.51
C ALA A 64 -9.56 13.81 -6.98
N PRO A 65 -9.21 14.99 -6.42
CA PRO A 65 -7.93 15.60 -6.71
C PRO A 65 -6.78 14.70 -6.24
N THR A 66 -5.64 14.79 -6.93
CA THR A 66 -4.40 14.18 -6.46
C THR A 66 -4.11 14.65 -5.02
N GLU A 67 -3.87 13.69 -4.14
CA GLU A 67 -3.61 13.97 -2.73
C GLU A 67 -2.27 14.70 -2.57
N ASP A 68 -2.21 15.72 -1.71
CA ASP A 68 -0.94 16.33 -1.31
C ASP A 68 -0.14 15.35 -0.41
N PRO A 69 1.09 14.95 -0.82
CA PRO A 69 1.90 14.02 -0.04
C PRO A 69 2.38 14.58 1.31
N GLN A 70 2.28 15.89 1.56
CA GLN A 70 2.82 16.53 2.77
C GLN A 70 2.30 15.90 4.06
N SER A 71 1.01 15.58 4.10
CA SER A 71 0.35 14.85 5.18
C SER A 71 1.06 13.54 5.54
N ARG A 72 1.41 12.76 4.51
CA ARG A 72 2.11 11.47 4.61
C ARG A 72 3.57 11.65 4.99
N ILE A 73 4.23 12.68 4.46
CA ILE A 73 5.61 13.05 4.81
C ILE A 73 5.70 13.39 6.31
N ASP A 74 4.77 14.20 6.83
CA ASP A 74 4.73 14.58 8.24
C ASP A 74 4.43 13.38 9.14
N ALA A 75 3.52 12.51 8.71
CA ALA A 75 3.25 11.24 9.39
C ALA A 75 4.50 10.36 9.43
N LEU A 76 5.22 10.21 8.31
CA LEU A 76 6.45 9.44 8.25
C LEU A 76 7.53 10.03 9.16
N LYS A 77 7.73 11.35 9.15
CA LYS A 77 8.66 12.05 10.05
C LYS A 77 8.39 11.74 11.52
N LYS A 78 7.12 11.74 11.94
CA LYS A 78 6.71 11.34 13.30
C LYS A 78 6.95 9.86 13.55
N LEU A 79 6.62 8.98 12.59
CA LEU A 79 6.80 7.54 12.71
C LEU A 79 8.27 7.15 12.84
N LYS A 80 9.18 7.85 12.16
CA LYS A 80 10.62 7.63 12.23
C LYS A 80 11.22 7.88 13.61
N GLN A 81 10.58 8.67 14.45
CA GLN A 81 11.02 8.97 15.82
C GLN A 81 10.76 7.81 16.80
N TYR A 82 9.91 6.84 16.43
CA TYR A 82 9.60 5.74 17.33
C TYR A 82 10.69 4.66 17.32
N PRO A 83 11.12 4.17 18.49
CA PRO A 83 11.92 2.95 18.58
C PRO A 83 11.07 1.73 18.18
N ARG A 84 11.72 0.56 18.02
CA ARG A 84 11.06 -0.69 17.61
C ARG A 84 9.84 -1.05 18.46
N ASN A 85 9.97 -0.94 19.79
CA ASN A 85 8.87 -1.19 20.74
C ASN A 85 7.84 -0.05 20.81
N GLY A 86 8.05 1.04 20.07
CA GLY A 86 7.14 2.19 19.97
C GLY A 86 5.94 1.95 19.04
N PHE A 87 5.97 0.91 18.20
CA PHE A 87 4.89 0.56 17.27
C PHE A 87 3.76 -0.21 17.96
N THR A 88 3.10 0.46 18.92
CA THR A 88 2.00 -0.10 19.72
C THR A 88 0.64 0.41 19.23
N LYS A 89 -0.45 -0.33 19.53
CA LYS A 89 -1.83 0.12 19.25
C LYS A 89 -2.14 1.51 19.82
N LYS A 90 -1.58 1.84 20.98
CA LYS A 90 -1.74 3.16 21.63
C LYS A 90 -1.11 4.27 20.80
N ASN A 91 0.13 4.08 20.35
CA ASN A 91 0.85 5.08 19.53
C ASN A 91 0.26 5.16 18.13
N TYR A 92 -0.15 4.03 17.55
CA TYR A 92 -0.89 3.99 16.30
C TYR A 92 -2.16 4.87 16.37
N LYS A 93 -2.99 4.74 17.42
CA LYS A 93 -4.18 5.58 17.61
C LYS A 93 -3.88 7.09 17.72
N LYS A 94 -2.69 7.48 18.20
CA LYS A 94 -2.30 8.89 18.27
C LYS A 94 -1.94 9.44 16.88
N VAL A 95 -1.23 8.65 16.08
CA VAL A 95 -0.86 9.01 14.71
C VAL A 95 -2.09 8.96 13.79
N SER A 96 -3.02 8.01 14.02
CA SER A 96 -4.21 7.85 13.20
C SER A 96 -5.30 8.88 13.45
N LYS A 97 -5.43 9.37 14.70
CA LYS A 97 -6.35 10.45 15.07
C LYS A 97 -5.95 11.83 14.55
N ALA A 98 -4.75 11.98 14.01
CA ALA A 98 -4.31 13.21 13.36
C ALA A 98 -4.91 13.40 11.95
N GLY A 99 -5.98 12.67 11.60
CA GLY A 99 -6.68 12.75 10.30
C GLY A 99 -6.12 11.84 9.20
N PHE A 100 -4.96 11.21 9.42
CA PHE A 100 -4.18 10.61 8.33
C PHE A 100 -4.45 9.12 8.02
N LEU A 101 -5.15 8.37 8.90
CA LEU A 101 -5.20 6.90 8.80
C LEU A 101 -6.52 6.23 9.18
N ALA A 102 -7.52 6.99 9.66
CA ALA A 102 -8.77 6.40 10.14
C ALA A 102 -9.59 5.77 9.01
N GLU A 103 -9.66 6.43 7.85
CA GLU A 103 -10.29 5.89 6.63
C GLU A 103 -9.39 4.82 5.96
N ALA A 104 -8.08 5.08 5.88
CA ALA A 104 -7.14 4.18 5.19
C ALA A 104 -6.97 2.79 5.84
N LEU A 105 -7.11 2.67 7.17
CA LEU A 105 -7.07 1.34 7.81
C LEU A 105 -8.38 0.58 7.72
N ALA A 106 -9.53 1.26 7.67
CA ALA A 106 -10.80 0.59 7.46
C ALA A 106 -10.82 -0.10 6.07
N ASP A 107 -10.29 0.57 5.05
CA ASP A 107 -10.20 0.03 3.68
C ASP A 107 -9.14 -1.07 3.51
N THR A 108 -7.95 -0.89 4.11
CA THR A 108 -6.83 -1.85 3.92
C THR A 108 -7.04 -3.16 4.67
N PHE A 109 -7.68 -3.13 5.85
CA PHE A 109 -7.88 -4.33 6.65
C PHE A 109 -9.16 -5.10 6.33
N SER A 110 -10.11 -4.54 5.58
CA SER A 110 -11.30 -5.27 5.12
C SER A 110 -10.95 -6.53 4.30
N ALA A 111 -9.90 -6.48 3.48
CA ALA A 111 -9.42 -7.62 2.69
C ALA A 111 -8.74 -8.71 3.54
N VAL A 112 -8.02 -8.34 4.60
CA VAL A 112 -7.39 -9.31 5.54
C VAL A 112 -8.43 -9.91 6.48
N LEU A 113 -9.44 -9.14 6.87
CA LEU A 113 -10.54 -9.57 7.74
C LEU A 113 -11.50 -10.54 7.04
N GLY A 114 -11.66 -10.46 5.71
CA GLY A 114 -12.39 -11.45 4.92
C GLY A 114 -11.80 -12.88 5.01
N HIS A 115 -10.48 -12.99 5.22
CA HIS A 115 -9.83 -14.29 5.45
C HIS A 115 -10.00 -14.83 6.88
N LEU A 116 -10.55 -14.03 7.80
CA LEU A 116 -10.78 -14.35 9.21
C LEU A 116 -12.28 -14.47 9.55
N LYS A 117 -13.16 -14.95 8.65
CA LYS A 117 -14.58 -15.30 8.92
C LYS A 117 -15.33 -14.44 9.98
N LEU A 118 -15.14 -13.13 9.99
CA LEU A 118 -15.76 -12.26 10.99
C LEU A 118 -16.48 -11.09 10.31
N ALA A 119 -17.80 -11.28 10.23
CA ALA A 119 -18.87 -10.27 10.24
C ALA A 119 -19.19 -9.49 8.94
N GLU A 120 -20.18 -10.00 8.20
CA GLU A 120 -20.92 -9.35 7.10
C GLU A 120 -21.50 -7.95 7.41
N PRO A 121 -21.95 -7.59 8.64
CA PRO A 121 -22.52 -6.27 8.91
C PRO A 121 -21.52 -5.11 8.84
N LEU A 122 -20.22 -5.39 8.92
CA LEU A 122 -19.15 -4.37 8.88
C LEU A 122 -18.74 -4.00 7.46
N ILE A 123 -18.97 -4.87 6.47
CA ILE A 123 -18.55 -4.68 5.07
C ILE A 123 -19.46 -3.66 4.37
N THR A 124 -20.77 -3.78 4.57
CA THR A 124 -21.80 -2.93 3.95
C THR A 124 -21.82 -1.50 4.49
N SER A 125 -21.29 -1.26 5.69
CA SER A 125 -21.19 0.08 6.26
C SER A 125 -19.96 0.86 5.79
N VAL A 126 -18.95 0.20 5.21
CA VAL A 126 -17.60 0.78 5.06
C VAL A 126 -17.14 0.84 3.60
N ALA A 127 -17.60 -0.05 2.72
CA ALA A 127 -17.12 -0.08 1.33
C ALA A 127 -18.21 -0.45 0.30
N PRO A 128 -19.21 0.42 0.04
CA PRO A 128 -20.28 0.16 -0.93
C PRO A 128 -19.77 -0.07 -2.36
N ASP A 129 -18.64 0.52 -2.72
CA ASP A 129 -18.08 0.52 -4.07
C ASP A 129 -17.10 -0.64 -4.37
N MET A 130 -16.95 -1.59 -3.45
CA MET A 130 -16.39 -2.92 -3.73
C MET A 130 -17.23 -3.73 -4.73
N ALA A 131 -18.52 -3.41 -4.86
CA ALA A 131 -19.39 -4.00 -5.88
C ALA A 131 -18.90 -3.72 -7.31
N HIS A 132 -18.25 -2.57 -7.55
CA HIS A 132 -17.67 -2.25 -8.87
C HIS A 132 -16.36 -3.00 -9.15
N TYR A 133 -15.54 -3.27 -8.11
CA TYR A 133 -14.28 -3.99 -8.23
C TYR A 133 -14.48 -5.47 -8.65
N TRP A 134 -15.55 -6.10 -8.16
CA TRP A 134 -15.91 -7.47 -8.53
C TRP A 134 -16.87 -7.56 -9.72
N ASN A 135 -17.29 -6.43 -10.30
CA ASN A 135 -18.07 -6.43 -11.51
C ASN A 135 -17.15 -6.68 -12.71
N GLU A 136 -17.22 -7.88 -13.28
CA GLU A 136 -16.43 -8.31 -14.43
C GLU A 136 -16.68 -7.46 -15.68
N ASP A 137 -17.84 -6.79 -15.75
CA ASP A 137 -18.24 -5.92 -16.87
C ASP A 137 -17.71 -4.49 -16.73
N SER A 138 -16.95 -4.17 -15.66
CA SER A 138 -16.33 -2.84 -15.51
C SER A 138 -14.94 -2.80 -16.15
N TYR A 139 -14.71 -1.83 -17.05
CA TYR A 139 -13.39 -1.54 -17.64
C TYR A 139 -12.31 -1.32 -16.57
N TYR A 140 -12.69 -0.71 -15.44
CA TYR A 140 -11.83 -0.49 -14.28
C TYR A 140 -11.22 -1.79 -13.71
N GLY A 141 -12.03 -2.85 -13.54
CA GLY A 141 -11.53 -4.14 -13.05
C GLY A 141 -10.57 -4.83 -14.03
N SER A 142 -10.76 -4.64 -15.34
CA SER A 142 -9.84 -5.16 -16.37
C SER A 142 -8.49 -4.43 -16.35
N ASP A 143 -8.50 -3.10 -16.27
CA ASP A 143 -7.29 -2.28 -16.25
C ASP A 143 -6.43 -2.49 -15.00
N LEU A 144 -7.08 -2.66 -13.84
CA LEU A 144 -6.39 -3.05 -12.61
C LEU A 144 -5.70 -4.42 -12.76
N ARG A 145 -6.44 -5.43 -13.25
CA ARG A 145 -5.93 -6.80 -13.41
C ARG A 145 -4.78 -6.86 -14.41
N SER A 146 -4.87 -6.14 -15.53
CA SER A 146 -3.85 -6.18 -16.59
C SER A 146 -2.48 -5.66 -16.11
N ARG A 147 -2.48 -4.53 -15.36
CA ARG A 147 -1.25 -3.94 -14.79
C ARG A 147 -0.54 -4.92 -13.83
N LEU A 148 -1.25 -5.48 -12.86
CA LEU A 148 -0.67 -6.47 -11.94
C LEU A 148 -0.21 -7.74 -12.67
N THR A 149 -1.03 -8.24 -13.59
CA THR A 149 -0.77 -9.51 -14.29
C THR A 149 0.52 -9.44 -15.08
N LYS A 150 0.83 -8.30 -15.71
CA LYS A 150 2.10 -8.09 -16.42
C LYS A 150 3.30 -8.27 -15.50
N ASP A 151 3.37 -7.52 -14.40
CA ASP A 151 4.49 -7.58 -13.45
C ASP A 151 4.61 -8.94 -12.77
N LEU A 152 3.46 -9.58 -12.43
CA LEU A 152 3.43 -10.92 -11.86
C LEU A 152 3.94 -11.98 -12.85
N LYS A 153 3.49 -11.94 -14.10
CA LYS A 153 3.93 -12.88 -15.13
C LYS A 153 5.43 -12.79 -15.35
N GLU A 154 5.96 -11.59 -15.49
CA GLU A 154 7.41 -11.37 -15.61
C GLU A 154 8.18 -11.88 -14.38
N ALA A 155 7.62 -11.71 -13.18
CA ALA A 155 8.21 -12.21 -11.93
C ALA A 155 8.25 -13.74 -11.88
N LEU A 156 7.16 -14.40 -12.27
CA LEU A 156 7.05 -15.85 -12.24
C LEU A 156 7.88 -16.50 -13.36
N ASP A 157 7.85 -15.96 -14.57
CA ASP A 157 8.60 -16.48 -15.72
C ASP A 157 10.12 -16.38 -15.50
N SER A 158 10.60 -15.31 -14.87
CA SER A 158 12.02 -15.16 -14.51
C SER A 158 12.45 -16.08 -13.36
N GLY A 159 11.52 -16.49 -12.49
CA GLY A 159 11.75 -17.50 -11.46
C GLY A 159 11.83 -18.92 -12.01
N MET A 160 11.06 -19.25 -13.06
CA MET A 160 11.04 -20.59 -13.67
C MET A 160 12.22 -20.87 -14.61
N ARG A 161 12.94 -19.84 -15.08
CA ARG A 161 14.08 -19.97 -16.02
C ARG A 161 15.46 -20.01 -15.35
N SER A 162 15.52 -20.08 -14.01
CA SER A 162 16.77 -19.99 -13.22
C SER A 162 16.91 -21.15 -12.24
#